data_AF-A0A1G6SLB0-F1
#
_entry.id   AF-A0A1G6SLB0-F1
#
_cell.length_a   1.000
_cell.length_b   1.000
_cell.length_c   1.000
_cell.angle_alpha   90.00
_cell.angle_beta   90.00
_cell.angle_gamma   90.00
#
_symmetry.space_group_name_H-M   'P 1'
#
loop_
_entity.id
_entity.type
_entity.pdbx_description
1 polymer ?
#
loop_
_entity_poly.entity_id
_entity_poly.type
_entity_poly.pdbx_seq_one_letter_code
_entity_poly.pdbx_strand_id
1 'polypeptide(L)'
;LFFSDPIPIKMNTRFLTLSLILLGLVFFSCDEEDKTKPLSYQLTHAFRLVVEDHPLRTWSLQTKVIDGEEKLFFGDVRKKDNIKVFNMDTKEWEESIRFEKEGPDGIGTMNGFYVHTMDSIFVVNSFGWEIHLMNGSKKVRTYNTKEGIPAMDQITPFTTNNAISGIINGKLIFYGFPEVPYQGLDYHNRVKIVQSIDLKTGENKVEIGYPKEYHNHLWPGLIVIMNEQSVVGDKIYMNYPFSDSVYEFDGISNRAKPLFLGSTYKKTITNYDGKSTQEINGEGTYFEVLSKGAYTDILADEINSHLYRTISYSKSDPSSFSTYSEFKPTAERNLLIYDLDRDTFIGEIDFQEDELDRIPMMFVGEKGLYLSKMSEEEEAVDFYLLSWEE
;
A
#
# COMPACT_ATOMS: atom_id res chain seq x y z
N LEU A 1 -44.29 51.27 -41.63
CA LEU A 1 -43.35 51.51 -42.74
C LEU A 1 -42.28 52.46 -42.26
N PHE A 2 -41.18 51.92 -41.71
CA PHE A 2 -39.83 52.52 -41.69
C PHE A 2 -38.92 51.39 -41.17
N PHE A 3 -38.38 50.61 -42.10
CA PHE A 3 -37.26 49.73 -41.84
C PHE A 3 -36.00 50.63 -41.80
N SER A 4 -35.29 50.60 -40.69
CA SER A 4 -33.93 51.15 -40.58
C SER A 4 -32.95 50.11 -41.09
N ASP A 5 -32.23 50.43 -42.15
CA ASP A 5 -31.19 49.58 -42.72
C ASP A 5 -30.04 49.32 -41.72
N PRO A 6 -29.48 48.09 -41.68
CA PRO A 6 -28.34 47.79 -40.82
C PRO A 6 -27.05 48.42 -41.37
N ILE A 7 -26.31 49.10 -40.50
CA ILE A 7 -25.00 49.67 -40.79
C ILE A 7 -23.99 48.52 -40.96
N PRO A 8 -23.29 48.41 -42.10
CA PRO A 8 -22.30 47.37 -42.31
C PRO A 8 -21.01 47.74 -41.55
N ILE A 9 -20.76 47.06 -40.42
CA ILE A 9 -19.47 47.10 -39.74
C ILE A 9 -18.50 46.26 -40.58
N LYS A 10 -17.65 46.92 -41.37
CA LYS A 10 -16.48 46.30 -42.02
C LYS A 10 -15.46 45.95 -40.92
N MET A 11 -15.62 44.78 -40.30
CA MET A 11 -14.58 44.23 -39.44
C MET A 11 -13.35 43.89 -40.28
N ASN A 12 -12.24 44.50 -39.91
CA ASN A 12 -10.96 44.34 -40.57
C ASN A 12 -10.48 42.90 -40.36
N THR A 13 -10.54 42.07 -41.41
CA THR A 13 -10.25 40.63 -41.35
C THR A 13 -8.85 40.31 -40.80
N ARG A 14 -7.91 41.27 -40.89
CA ARG A 14 -6.57 41.17 -40.31
C ARG A 14 -6.54 41.15 -38.77
N PHE A 15 -7.50 41.81 -38.11
CA PHE A 15 -7.59 41.82 -36.64
C PHE A 15 -8.20 40.51 -36.10
N LEU A 16 -9.14 39.91 -36.83
CA LEU A 16 -9.76 38.64 -36.45
C LEU A 16 -8.77 37.47 -36.52
N THR A 17 -7.90 37.46 -37.53
CA THR A 17 -6.83 36.45 -37.66
C THR A 17 -5.77 36.57 -36.57
N LEU A 18 -5.43 37.78 -36.10
CA LEU A 18 -4.44 37.94 -35.02
C LEU A 18 -5.01 37.49 -33.66
N SER A 19 -6.28 37.76 -33.37
CA SER A 19 -6.93 37.30 -32.13
C SER A 19 -7.09 35.77 -32.08
N LEU A 20 -7.35 35.11 -33.21
CA LEU A 20 -7.43 33.64 -33.26
C LEU A 20 -6.06 32.95 -33.08
N ILE A 21 -4.97 33.57 -33.57
CA ILE A 21 -3.61 33.06 -33.34
C ILE A 21 -3.19 33.26 -31.88
N LEU A 22 -3.55 34.38 -31.26
CA LEU A 22 -3.26 34.63 -29.84
C LEU A 22 -4.07 33.69 -28.93
N LEU A 23 -5.34 33.41 -29.26
CA LEU A 23 -6.15 32.43 -28.52
C LEU A 23 -5.57 31.01 -28.67
N GLY A 24 -5.06 30.66 -29.85
CA GLY A 24 -4.39 29.38 -30.10
C GLY A 24 -3.11 29.18 -29.28
N LEU A 25 -2.33 30.24 -29.04
CA LEU A 25 -1.10 30.16 -28.24
C LEU A 25 -1.35 29.97 -26.74
N VAL A 26 -2.52 30.37 -26.21
CA VAL A 26 -2.86 30.15 -24.80
C VAL A 26 -3.34 28.71 -24.54
N PHE A 27 -3.80 27.99 -25.58
CA PHE A 27 -4.23 26.58 -25.46
C PHE A 27 -3.13 25.56 -25.82
N PHE A 28 -1.93 26.01 -26.23
CA PHE A 28 -0.77 25.16 -26.49
C PHE A 28 0.34 25.31 -25.46
N SER A 29 0.04 25.80 -24.25
CA SER A 29 0.82 25.41 -23.07
C SER A 29 0.40 24.00 -22.70
N CYS A 30 0.74 23.03 -23.54
CA CYS A 30 0.96 21.68 -23.06
C CYS A 30 2.15 21.82 -22.10
N ASP A 31 1.85 21.94 -20.81
CA ASP A 31 2.80 21.49 -19.81
C ASP A 31 3.16 20.07 -20.23
N GLU A 32 4.40 19.91 -20.69
CA GLU A 32 5.01 18.59 -20.78
C GLU A 32 4.80 17.99 -19.40
N GLU A 33 3.92 17.00 -19.32
CA GLU A 33 3.59 16.29 -18.09
C GLU A 33 4.92 15.96 -17.41
N ASP A 34 5.18 16.66 -16.30
CA ASP A 34 6.50 16.80 -15.71
C ASP A 34 6.99 15.40 -15.37
N LYS A 35 7.85 14.85 -16.23
CA LYS A 35 8.35 13.49 -16.08
C LYS A 35 8.99 13.42 -14.70
N THR A 36 8.61 12.42 -13.92
CA THR A 36 8.96 12.31 -12.50
C THR A 36 10.43 12.62 -12.27
N LYS A 37 10.70 13.66 -11.49
CA LYS A 37 12.06 14.12 -11.19
C LYS A 37 12.74 13.04 -10.31
N PRO A 38 13.87 12.46 -10.73
CA PRO A 38 14.64 11.59 -9.86
C PRO A 38 15.12 12.41 -8.65
N LEU A 39 14.90 11.89 -7.44
CA LEU A 39 15.32 12.53 -6.20
C LEU A 39 16.73 12.09 -5.82
N SER A 40 17.56 13.06 -5.45
CA SER A 40 18.81 12.77 -4.76
C SER A 40 18.51 12.43 -3.30
N TYR A 41 19.11 11.36 -2.80
CA TYR A 41 18.84 10.84 -1.47
C TYR A 41 20.13 10.45 -0.75
N GLN A 42 20.00 10.30 0.57
CA GLN A 42 21.03 9.77 1.44
C GLN A 42 20.42 8.71 2.36
N LEU A 43 21.14 7.61 2.54
CA LEU A 43 20.85 6.58 3.52
C LEU A 43 21.85 6.72 4.67
N THR A 44 21.36 7.04 5.86
CA THR A 44 22.18 7.13 7.07
C THR A 44 21.92 5.92 7.94
N HIS A 45 22.95 5.11 8.21
CA HIS A 45 22.82 3.97 9.13
C HIS A 45 22.29 4.45 10.47
N ALA A 46 21.17 3.89 10.93
CA ALA A 46 20.53 4.31 12.16
C ALA A 46 20.82 3.31 13.30
N PHE A 47 20.56 2.04 13.05
CA PHE A 47 20.82 0.96 14.00
C PHE A 47 20.86 -0.40 13.30
N ARG A 48 21.43 -1.37 14.00
CA ARG A 48 21.40 -2.79 13.64
C ARG A 48 20.47 -3.52 14.60
N LEU A 49 19.61 -4.36 14.05
CA LEU A 49 18.75 -5.25 14.80
C LEU A 49 19.24 -6.69 14.65
N VAL A 50 19.63 -7.31 15.75
CA VAL A 50 19.97 -8.74 15.79
C VAL A 50 18.82 -9.46 16.49
N VAL A 51 18.15 -10.38 15.80
CA VAL A 51 17.17 -11.25 16.45
C VAL A 51 17.89 -12.51 16.89
N GLU A 52 17.95 -12.71 18.20
CA GLU A 52 18.46 -13.96 18.76
C GLU A 52 17.65 -15.14 18.19
N ASP A 53 18.41 -16.15 17.74
CA ASP A 53 17.99 -17.44 17.20
C ASP A 53 17.62 -17.52 15.71
N HIS A 54 17.16 -16.48 15.01
CA HIS A 54 16.65 -16.63 13.62
C HIS A 54 16.82 -15.38 12.71
N PRO A 55 16.85 -15.55 11.36
CA PRO A 55 16.87 -14.41 10.47
C PRO A 55 15.56 -13.63 10.58
N LEU A 56 15.66 -12.31 10.69
CA LEU A 56 14.54 -11.38 10.66
C LEU A 56 13.79 -11.52 9.33
N ARG A 57 12.70 -12.27 9.36
CA ARG A 57 11.67 -12.25 8.33
C ARG A 57 10.38 -11.98 9.04
N THR A 58 9.78 -10.82 8.79
CA THR A 58 8.44 -10.52 9.27
C THR A 58 7.57 -10.04 8.13
N TRP A 59 6.29 -10.33 8.22
CA TRP A 59 5.25 -9.80 7.35
C TRP A 59 4.43 -8.73 8.06
N SER A 60 4.86 -8.27 9.24
CA SER A 60 4.14 -7.26 10.04
C SER A 60 5.12 -6.50 10.90
N LEU A 61 5.35 -5.24 10.52
CA LEU A 61 6.25 -4.30 11.16
C LEU A 61 5.50 -3.00 11.44
N GLN A 62 5.58 -2.51 12.68
CA GLN A 62 4.92 -1.27 13.09
C GLN A 62 5.74 -0.54 14.14
N THR A 63 5.78 0.77 14.05
CA THR A 63 6.29 1.68 15.08
C THR A 63 5.16 2.33 15.84
N LYS A 64 5.33 2.49 17.15
CA LYS A 64 4.46 3.30 18.01
C LYS A 64 5.27 3.96 19.11
N VAL A 65 4.90 5.18 19.46
CA VAL A 65 5.34 5.82 20.70
C VAL A 65 4.42 5.34 21.82
N ILE A 66 4.97 4.60 22.78
CA ILE A 66 4.26 4.04 23.93
C ILE A 66 4.95 4.54 25.18
N ASP A 67 4.20 5.19 26.07
CA ASP A 67 4.72 5.76 27.32
C ASP A 67 5.90 6.73 27.13
N GLY A 68 5.96 7.39 25.97
CA GLY A 68 7.01 8.34 25.61
C GLY A 68 8.27 7.71 25.02
N GLU A 69 8.27 6.40 24.78
CA GLU A 69 9.36 5.67 24.13
C GLU A 69 8.94 5.19 22.75
N GLU A 70 9.82 5.34 21.76
CA GLU A 70 9.60 4.80 20.43
C GLU A 70 9.87 3.30 20.41
N LYS A 71 8.85 2.51 20.03
CA LYS A 71 8.94 1.04 20.00
C LYS A 71 8.62 0.51 18.61
N LEU A 72 9.38 -0.50 18.21
CA LEU A 72 9.23 -1.23 16.97
C LEU A 72 8.71 -2.64 17.28
N PHE A 73 7.55 -2.97 16.71
CA PHE A 73 6.83 -4.21 16.91
C PHE A 73 6.97 -5.12 15.69
N PHE A 74 7.33 -6.38 15.93
CA PHE A 74 7.56 -7.37 14.87
C PHE A 74 6.70 -8.62 15.10
N GLY A 75 6.03 -9.08 14.04
CA GLY A 75 5.38 -10.39 14.05
C GLY A 75 6.41 -11.51 13.89
N ASP A 76 6.48 -12.43 14.84
CA ASP A 76 7.39 -13.58 14.74
C ASP A 76 6.80 -14.63 13.79
N VAL A 77 7.41 -14.80 12.61
CA VAL A 77 6.89 -15.70 11.57
C VAL A 77 7.01 -17.18 11.92
N ARG A 78 7.92 -17.56 12.83
CA ARG A 78 8.09 -18.95 13.29
C ARG A 78 7.18 -19.22 14.48
N LYS A 79 7.04 -18.25 15.38
CA LYS A 79 6.15 -18.30 16.53
C LYS A 79 4.99 -17.33 16.31
N LYS A 80 4.02 -17.78 15.49
CA LYS A 80 2.79 -17.05 15.10
C LYS A 80 1.80 -16.82 16.26
N ASP A 81 2.32 -16.52 17.42
CA ASP A 81 1.68 -16.29 18.71
C ASP A 81 2.49 -15.27 19.53
N ASN A 82 3.44 -14.57 18.89
CA ASN A 82 4.38 -13.71 19.57
C ASN A 82 4.66 -12.44 18.76
N ILE A 83 4.60 -11.30 19.44
CA ILE A 83 5.06 -10.00 18.91
C ILE A 83 6.35 -9.64 19.65
N LYS A 84 7.45 -9.51 18.91
CA LYS A 84 8.71 -9.00 19.47
C LYS A 84 8.64 -7.48 19.57
N VAL A 85 9.23 -6.92 20.62
CA VAL A 85 9.23 -5.48 20.90
C VAL A 85 10.67 -5.02 21.05
N PHE A 86 11.08 -4.06 20.22
CA PHE A 86 12.39 -3.42 20.29
C PHE A 86 12.20 -1.96 20.65
N ASN A 87 12.88 -1.51 21.70
CA ASN A 87 12.90 -0.11 22.10
C ASN A 87 13.93 0.64 21.25
N MET A 88 13.48 1.57 20.41
CA MET A 88 14.34 2.28 19.47
C MET A 88 15.22 3.34 20.15
N ASP A 89 14.81 3.83 21.33
CA ASP A 89 15.55 4.82 22.09
C ASP A 89 16.72 4.21 22.85
N THR A 90 16.46 3.12 23.59
CA THR A 90 17.50 2.38 24.32
C THR A 90 18.29 1.44 23.43
N LYS A 91 17.74 1.07 22.27
CA LYS A 91 18.26 0.06 21.34
C LYS A 91 18.34 -1.34 21.95
N GLU A 92 17.38 -1.67 22.80
CA GLU A 92 17.31 -2.95 23.51
C GLU A 92 16.01 -3.70 23.19
N TRP A 93 16.08 -5.03 23.23
CA TRP A 93 14.89 -5.88 23.16
C TRP A 93 14.12 -5.81 24.47
N GLU A 94 12.81 -5.62 24.38
CA GLU A 94 11.89 -5.74 25.50
C GLU A 94 11.28 -7.14 25.56
N GLU A 95 10.53 -7.40 26.63
CA GLU A 95 9.77 -8.63 26.75
C GLU A 95 8.75 -8.74 25.59
N SER A 96 8.76 -9.89 24.93
CA SER A 96 7.85 -10.13 23.81
C SER A 96 6.42 -10.34 24.31
N ILE A 97 5.43 -9.88 23.54
CA ILE A 97 4.02 -10.06 23.85
C ILE A 97 3.62 -11.45 23.32
N ARG A 98 3.44 -12.39 24.24
CA ARG A 98 3.08 -13.79 23.93
C ARG A 98 1.60 -14.03 24.14
N PHE A 99 0.99 -14.73 23.20
CA PHE A 99 -0.41 -15.09 23.23
C PHE A 99 -0.59 -16.60 23.37
N GLU A 100 -1.69 -17.01 23.99
CA GLU A 100 -2.07 -18.42 23.98
C GLU A 100 -2.57 -18.81 22.59
N LYS A 101 -2.15 -19.97 22.07
CA LYS A 101 -2.69 -20.50 20.80
C LYS A 101 -4.06 -21.12 20.98
N GLU A 102 -4.26 -21.82 22.10
CA GLU A 102 -5.43 -22.63 22.39
C GLU A 102 -6.09 -22.22 23.71
N GLY A 103 -7.26 -22.78 23.98
CA GLY A 103 -8.01 -22.51 25.20
C GLY A 103 -8.86 -21.24 25.15
N PRO A 104 -9.43 -20.81 26.29
CA PRO A 104 -10.38 -19.68 26.34
C PRO A 104 -9.78 -18.37 25.81
N ASP A 105 -8.49 -18.14 26.05
CA ASP A 105 -7.75 -16.96 25.58
C ASP A 105 -6.99 -17.21 24.27
N GLY A 106 -7.15 -18.39 23.67
CA GLY A 106 -6.48 -18.79 22.43
C GLY A 106 -6.79 -17.85 21.26
N ILE A 107 -5.75 -17.48 20.50
CA ILE A 107 -5.85 -16.66 19.28
C ILE A 107 -5.66 -17.49 17.99
N GLY A 108 -5.40 -18.79 18.09
CA GLY A 108 -5.06 -19.63 16.96
C GLY A 108 -3.71 -19.25 16.33
N THR A 109 -3.71 -18.96 15.03
CA THR A 109 -2.52 -18.57 14.27
C THR A 109 -2.57 -17.09 13.94
N MET A 110 -1.62 -16.32 14.47
CA MET A 110 -1.45 -14.93 14.09
C MET A 110 -0.93 -14.82 12.65
N ASN A 111 -1.68 -14.12 11.82
CA ASN A 111 -1.33 -13.79 10.44
C ASN A 111 -1.10 -12.29 10.21
N GLY A 112 -1.32 -11.47 11.23
CA GLY A 112 -1.05 -10.04 11.25
C GLY A 112 -1.47 -9.45 12.59
N PHE A 113 -1.06 -8.22 12.88
CA PHE A 113 -1.50 -7.51 14.08
C PHE A 113 -1.55 -6.00 13.84
N TYR A 114 -2.13 -5.27 14.78
CA TYR A 114 -2.06 -3.81 14.84
C TYR A 114 -2.01 -3.34 16.29
N VAL A 115 -0.99 -2.55 16.62
CA VAL A 115 -0.83 -1.97 17.96
C VAL A 115 -1.43 -0.58 17.94
N HIS A 116 -2.59 -0.40 18.57
CA HIS A 116 -3.11 0.95 18.84
C HIS A 116 -2.45 1.52 20.10
N THR A 117 -2.51 0.73 21.17
CA THR A 117 -1.92 0.94 22.49
C THR A 117 -1.60 -0.43 23.09
N MET A 118 -0.88 -0.48 24.22
CA MET A 118 -0.57 -1.77 24.87
C MET A 118 -1.80 -2.49 25.44
N ASP A 119 -2.87 -1.76 25.73
CA ASP A 119 -4.16 -2.32 26.15
C ASP A 119 -5.16 -2.53 24.99
N SER A 120 -4.76 -2.18 23.76
CA SER A 120 -5.56 -2.33 22.54
C SER A 120 -4.71 -2.83 21.37
N ILE A 121 -4.33 -4.10 21.42
CA ILE A 121 -3.62 -4.79 20.35
C ILE A 121 -4.61 -5.66 19.60
N PHE A 122 -4.68 -5.51 18.29
CA PHE A 122 -5.56 -6.31 17.44
C PHE A 122 -4.74 -7.41 16.77
N VAL A 123 -5.13 -8.66 16.93
CA VAL A 123 -4.44 -9.82 16.39
C VAL A 123 -5.32 -10.53 15.37
N VAL A 124 -4.81 -10.73 14.16
CA VAL A 124 -5.57 -11.29 13.05
C VAL A 124 -5.32 -12.79 12.94
N ASN A 125 -6.40 -13.57 12.98
CA ASN A 125 -6.43 -14.98 12.61
C ASN A 125 -7.22 -15.12 11.31
N SER A 126 -6.53 -14.97 10.18
CA SER A 126 -7.14 -14.90 8.85
C SER A 126 -8.00 -16.12 8.54
N PHE A 127 -7.49 -17.31 8.83
CA PHE A 127 -8.19 -18.57 8.54
C PHE A 127 -9.29 -18.89 9.54
N GLY A 128 -9.20 -18.33 10.75
CA GLY A 128 -10.29 -18.35 11.73
C GLY A 128 -11.39 -17.34 11.45
N TRP A 129 -11.18 -16.38 10.54
CA TRP A 129 -12.10 -15.25 10.29
C TRP A 129 -12.30 -14.38 11.53
N GLU A 130 -11.24 -14.25 12.32
CA GLU A 130 -11.28 -13.63 13.63
C GLU A 130 -10.24 -12.52 13.75
N ILE A 131 -10.64 -11.43 14.38
CA ILE A 131 -9.73 -10.42 14.90
C ILE A 131 -9.92 -10.38 16.42
N HIS A 132 -8.85 -10.60 17.16
CA HIS A 132 -8.86 -10.60 18.62
C HIS A 132 -8.35 -9.25 19.14
N LEU A 133 -9.11 -8.60 20.02
CA LEU A 133 -8.63 -7.47 20.80
C LEU A 133 -7.96 -7.99 22.07
N MET A 134 -6.72 -7.57 22.28
CA MET A 134 -5.85 -7.99 23.38
C MET A 134 -5.47 -6.78 24.24
N ASN A 135 -5.38 -6.99 25.55
CA ASN A 135 -4.75 -6.08 26.49
C ASN A 135 -3.49 -6.77 27.02
N GLY A 136 -2.32 -6.33 26.54
CA GLY A 136 -1.10 -7.13 26.60
C GLY A 136 -1.32 -8.50 25.99
N SER A 137 -1.09 -9.56 26.75
CA SER A 137 -1.30 -10.96 26.34
C SER A 137 -2.73 -11.47 26.53
N LYS A 138 -3.60 -10.72 27.21
CA LYS A 138 -4.93 -11.20 27.59
C LYS A 138 -5.98 -10.86 26.53
N LYS A 139 -6.75 -11.85 26.10
CA LYS A 139 -7.87 -11.65 25.17
C LYS A 139 -9.02 -10.91 25.86
N VAL A 140 -9.43 -9.79 25.28
CA VAL A 140 -10.56 -8.96 25.73
C VAL A 140 -11.82 -9.31 24.95
N ARG A 141 -11.69 -9.45 23.63
CA ARG A 141 -12.82 -9.70 22.72
C ARG A 141 -12.36 -10.37 21.44
N THR A 142 -13.25 -11.13 20.80
CA THR A 142 -13.09 -11.61 19.44
C THR A 142 -14.16 -10.98 18.56
N TYR A 143 -13.77 -10.51 17.38
CA TYR A 143 -14.67 -10.06 16.30
C TYR A 143 -14.63 -11.10 15.19
N ASN A 144 -15.80 -11.63 14.81
CA ASN A 144 -15.91 -12.50 13.64
C ASN A 144 -16.13 -11.63 12.41
N THR A 145 -15.21 -11.68 11.44
CA THR A 145 -15.25 -10.81 10.26
C THR A 145 -16.32 -11.20 9.24
N LYS A 146 -16.92 -12.39 9.36
CA LYS A 146 -18.04 -12.84 8.52
C LYS A 146 -19.40 -12.50 9.10
N GLU A 147 -19.47 -12.12 10.38
CA GLU A 147 -20.74 -11.91 11.06
C GLU A 147 -21.52 -10.75 10.41
N GLY A 148 -22.73 -11.03 9.95
CA GLY A 148 -23.58 -10.05 9.27
C GLY A 148 -23.21 -9.75 7.81
N ILE A 149 -22.16 -10.38 7.26
CA ILE A 149 -21.69 -10.14 5.89
C ILE A 149 -22.23 -11.22 4.92
N PRO A 150 -22.92 -10.82 3.83
CA PRO A 150 -23.35 -11.75 2.78
C PRO A 150 -22.18 -12.55 2.21
N ALA A 151 -22.39 -13.84 1.90
CA ALA A 151 -21.33 -14.73 1.42
C ALA A 151 -20.52 -14.19 0.23
N MET A 152 -21.17 -13.44 -0.67
CA MET A 152 -20.52 -12.87 -1.86
C MET A 152 -19.66 -11.63 -1.58
N ASP A 153 -19.80 -11.05 -0.39
CA ASP A 153 -19.07 -9.85 0.05
C ASP A 153 -18.01 -10.18 1.11
N GLN A 154 -17.90 -11.45 1.55
CA GLN A 154 -16.94 -11.84 2.59
C GLN A 154 -15.49 -11.68 2.10
N ILE A 155 -14.64 -11.06 2.95
CA ILE A 155 -13.22 -10.88 2.68
C ILE A 155 -12.34 -11.47 3.80
N THR A 156 -11.35 -12.30 3.46
CA THR A 156 -10.38 -12.84 4.42
C THR A 156 -9.48 -11.69 4.88
N PRO A 157 -9.41 -11.33 6.17
CA PRO A 157 -8.47 -10.31 6.64
C PRO A 157 -7.04 -10.82 6.46
N PHE A 158 -6.36 -10.35 5.42
CA PHE A 158 -5.04 -10.84 5.03
C PHE A 158 -4.34 -9.77 4.21
N THR A 159 -3.08 -9.46 4.53
CA THR A 159 -2.19 -8.63 3.71
C THR A 159 -0.80 -9.23 3.68
N THR A 160 0.05 -8.69 2.82
CA THR A 160 1.47 -9.06 2.79
C THR A 160 2.30 -8.34 3.84
N ASN A 161 1.88 -7.14 4.30
CA ASN A 161 2.66 -6.35 5.26
C ASN A 161 1.94 -5.89 6.54
N ASN A 162 0.62 -5.62 6.57
CA ASN A 162 -0.14 -5.32 7.80
C ASN A 162 -1.66 -5.42 7.57
N ALA A 163 -2.32 -6.46 8.08
CA ALA A 163 -3.71 -6.77 7.70
C ALA A 163 -4.71 -5.71 8.17
N ILE A 164 -4.39 -5.09 9.31
CA ILE A 164 -5.15 -4.00 9.90
C ILE A 164 -4.35 -2.72 9.70
N SER A 165 -5.04 -1.67 9.28
CA SER A 165 -4.38 -0.43 8.86
C SER A 165 -4.62 0.73 9.81
N GLY A 166 -5.70 0.69 10.60
CA GLY A 166 -5.94 1.71 11.62
C GLY A 166 -7.32 1.63 12.25
N ILE A 167 -7.63 2.67 13.03
CA ILE A 167 -8.95 2.88 13.63
C ILE A 167 -9.44 4.25 13.19
N ILE A 168 -10.65 4.31 12.63
CA ILE A 168 -11.32 5.55 12.23
C ILE A 168 -12.67 5.62 12.94
N ASN A 169 -12.90 6.66 13.74
CA ASN A 169 -14.19 6.90 14.42
C ASN A 169 -14.72 5.67 15.20
N GLY A 170 -13.83 4.99 15.94
CA GLY A 170 -14.18 3.80 16.72
C GLY A 170 -14.40 2.53 15.89
N LYS A 171 -14.04 2.55 14.61
CA LYS A 171 -14.09 1.39 13.72
C LYS A 171 -12.70 0.93 13.34
N LEU A 172 -12.43 -0.36 13.49
CA LEU A 172 -11.23 -0.99 12.97
C LEU A 172 -11.32 -1.09 11.46
N ILE A 173 -10.29 -0.64 10.73
CA ILE A 173 -10.24 -0.70 9.27
C ILE A 173 -9.18 -1.72 8.85
N PHE A 174 -9.58 -2.65 7.99
CA PHE A 174 -8.69 -3.71 7.53
C PHE A 174 -8.95 -4.05 6.06
N TYR A 175 -7.89 -4.53 5.40
CA TYR A 175 -7.95 -5.04 4.04
C TYR A 175 -8.15 -6.55 4.05
N GLY A 176 -8.80 -7.07 3.01
CA GLY A 176 -8.91 -8.52 2.86
C GLY A 176 -9.13 -9.01 1.43
N PHE A 177 -8.96 -10.32 1.28
CA PHE A 177 -9.18 -11.02 0.02
C PHE A 177 -10.63 -11.45 -0.14
N PRO A 178 -11.33 -11.03 -1.21
CA PRO A 178 -12.68 -11.51 -1.46
C PRO A 178 -12.73 -13.03 -1.68
N GLU A 179 -13.65 -13.72 -0.99
CA GLU A 179 -13.84 -15.19 -1.08
C GLU A 179 -14.60 -15.65 -2.34
N VAL A 180 -14.61 -14.79 -3.35
CA VAL A 180 -15.29 -15.03 -4.61
C VAL A 180 -14.26 -15.23 -5.71
N PRO A 181 -14.52 -16.12 -6.68
CA PRO A 181 -13.59 -16.36 -7.78
C PRO A 181 -13.31 -15.08 -8.58
N TYR A 182 -12.03 -14.74 -8.79
CA TYR A 182 -11.58 -13.53 -9.50
C TYR A 182 -11.59 -13.62 -11.02
N GLN A 183 -12.02 -14.76 -11.58
CA GLN A 183 -11.96 -15.05 -13.01
C GLN A 183 -13.13 -14.47 -13.83
N GLY A 184 -13.99 -13.65 -13.22
CA GLY A 184 -15.11 -12.99 -13.91
C GLY A 184 -14.73 -11.59 -14.39
N LEU A 185 -15.16 -11.21 -15.59
CA LEU A 185 -15.00 -9.84 -16.12
C LEU A 185 -15.59 -8.78 -15.18
N ASP A 186 -16.68 -9.13 -14.50
CA ASP A 186 -17.39 -8.24 -13.57
C ASP A 186 -16.83 -8.29 -12.14
N TYR A 187 -15.79 -9.10 -11.86
CA TYR A 187 -15.26 -9.29 -10.50
C TYR A 187 -14.93 -7.94 -9.85
N HIS A 188 -14.09 -7.14 -10.49
CA HIS A 188 -13.66 -5.84 -9.98
C HIS A 188 -14.80 -4.81 -9.89
N ASN A 189 -15.93 -5.05 -10.58
CA ASN A 189 -17.10 -4.17 -10.50
C ASN A 189 -17.87 -4.36 -9.19
N ARG A 190 -17.90 -5.59 -8.68
CA ARG A 190 -18.80 -6.00 -7.60
C ARG A 190 -18.10 -6.20 -6.27
N VAL A 191 -16.84 -6.63 -6.28
CA VAL A 191 -16.14 -6.94 -5.04
C VAL A 191 -15.67 -5.69 -4.34
N LYS A 192 -15.62 -5.79 -3.02
CA LYS A 192 -15.05 -4.82 -2.12
C LYS A 192 -13.93 -5.48 -1.35
N ILE A 193 -12.93 -4.70 -0.95
CA ILE A 193 -11.65 -5.21 -0.44
C ILE A 193 -11.25 -4.59 0.90
N VAL A 194 -12.03 -3.61 1.39
CA VAL A 194 -11.85 -3.02 2.71
C VAL A 194 -13.06 -3.38 3.56
N GLN A 195 -12.84 -3.65 4.84
CA GLN A 195 -13.92 -3.87 5.79
C GLN A 195 -13.66 -3.08 7.05
N SER A 196 -14.74 -2.58 7.64
CA SER A 196 -14.76 -1.93 8.94
C SER A 196 -15.50 -2.75 9.99
N ILE A 197 -15.01 -2.73 11.23
CA ILE A 197 -15.68 -3.32 12.41
C ILE A 197 -15.89 -2.24 13.46
N ASP A 198 -17.13 -1.96 13.84
CA ASP A 198 -17.42 -1.09 14.98
C ASP A 198 -16.94 -1.77 16.27
N LEU A 199 -15.98 -1.17 16.98
CA LEU A 199 -15.34 -1.78 18.14
C LEU A 199 -16.28 -1.92 19.34
N LYS A 200 -17.37 -1.14 19.37
CA LYS A 200 -18.37 -1.20 20.43
C LYS A 200 -19.40 -2.28 20.13
N THR A 201 -20.02 -2.25 18.96
CA THR A 201 -21.12 -3.15 18.61
C THR A 201 -20.63 -4.48 18.04
N GLY A 202 -19.49 -4.49 17.37
CA GLY A 202 -19.00 -5.62 16.56
C GLY A 202 -19.62 -5.68 15.16
N GLU A 203 -20.38 -4.65 14.76
CA GLU A 203 -21.00 -4.59 13.43
C GLU A 203 -19.92 -4.50 12.34
N ASN A 204 -20.01 -5.39 11.36
CA ASN A 204 -19.12 -5.44 10.21
C ASN A 204 -19.75 -4.74 9.00
N LYS A 205 -18.92 -4.04 8.22
CA LYS A 205 -19.34 -3.48 6.93
C LYS A 205 -18.22 -3.56 5.90
N VAL A 206 -18.52 -4.14 4.75
CA VAL A 206 -17.57 -4.20 3.62
C VAL A 206 -17.75 -2.97 2.73
N GLU A 207 -16.65 -2.28 2.50
CA GLU A 207 -16.52 -0.95 1.94
C GLU A 207 -15.39 -0.94 0.89
N ILE A 208 -15.38 0.07 0.02
CA ILE A 208 -14.33 0.30 -0.99
C ILE A 208 -14.11 -0.87 -1.99
N GLY A 209 -14.52 -0.63 -3.24
CA GLY A 209 -14.26 -1.54 -4.36
C GLY A 209 -13.00 -1.19 -5.13
N TYR A 210 -12.84 -1.76 -6.32
CA TYR A 210 -11.78 -1.37 -7.25
C TYR A 210 -12.14 -0.10 -8.02
N PRO A 211 -11.14 0.68 -8.47
CA PRO A 211 -11.39 1.87 -9.27
C PRO A 211 -11.81 1.48 -10.71
N LYS A 212 -12.38 2.44 -11.44
CA LYS A 212 -13.10 2.18 -12.70
C LYS A 212 -12.21 1.56 -13.78
N GLU A 213 -10.92 1.85 -13.79
CA GLU A 213 -9.98 1.30 -14.75
C GLU A 213 -9.80 -0.23 -14.61
N TYR A 214 -10.25 -0.82 -13.51
CA TYR A 214 -10.24 -2.27 -13.30
C TYR A 214 -11.52 -2.96 -13.79
N HIS A 215 -12.58 -2.19 -14.00
CA HIS A 215 -13.92 -2.71 -14.23
C HIS A 215 -14.05 -3.34 -15.61
N ASN A 216 -14.81 -4.43 -15.71
CA ASN A 216 -15.09 -5.17 -16.96
C ASN A 216 -13.84 -5.75 -17.64
N HIS A 217 -12.79 -6.04 -16.87
CA HIS A 217 -11.53 -6.57 -17.36
C HIS A 217 -11.04 -7.75 -16.52
N LEU A 218 -10.41 -8.71 -17.18
CA LEU A 218 -9.65 -9.77 -16.54
C LEU A 218 -8.24 -9.26 -16.24
N TRP A 219 -7.83 -9.41 -14.99
CA TRP A 219 -6.51 -9.04 -14.55
C TRP A 219 -5.75 -10.25 -13.98
N PRO A 220 -4.41 -10.21 -13.94
CA PRO A 220 -3.60 -11.19 -13.23
C PRO A 220 -4.14 -11.51 -11.84
N GLY A 221 -4.21 -12.79 -11.46
CA GLY A 221 -4.65 -13.19 -10.12
C GLY A 221 -3.81 -12.56 -8.98
N LEU A 222 -2.55 -12.20 -9.28
CA LEU A 222 -1.66 -11.41 -8.43
C LEU A 222 -2.30 -10.12 -7.88
N ILE A 223 -3.19 -9.50 -8.66
CA ILE A 223 -3.84 -8.25 -8.29
C ILE A 223 -4.56 -8.34 -6.94
N VAL A 224 -5.12 -9.52 -6.64
CA VAL A 224 -5.88 -9.76 -5.43
C VAL A 224 -4.97 -9.77 -4.20
N ILE A 225 -3.69 -10.08 -4.37
CA ILE A 225 -2.73 -10.20 -3.25
C ILE A 225 -1.76 -9.01 -3.12
N MET A 226 -1.78 -8.07 -4.06
CA MET A 226 -0.85 -6.94 -4.13
C MET A 226 -1.49 -5.58 -3.82
N ASN A 227 -2.79 -5.53 -3.53
CA ASN A 227 -3.36 -4.31 -2.99
C ASN A 227 -2.86 -4.13 -1.56
N GLU A 228 -2.56 -2.89 -1.21
CA GLU A 228 -2.12 -2.52 0.13
C GLU A 228 -2.85 -1.24 0.53
N GLN A 229 -2.90 -0.97 1.83
CA GLN A 229 -3.57 0.21 2.34
C GLN A 229 -2.84 0.80 3.54
N SER A 230 -3.00 2.11 3.73
CA SER A 230 -2.50 2.83 4.90
C SER A 230 -3.58 3.78 5.44
N VAL A 231 -3.57 4.06 6.74
CA VAL A 231 -4.55 4.96 7.39
C VAL A 231 -3.81 6.03 8.18
N VAL A 232 -4.22 7.30 7.99
CA VAL A 232 -3.77 8.45 8.79
C VAL A 232 -4.98 9.32 9.10
N GLY A 233 -5.19 9.61 10.39
CA GLY A 233 -6.38 10.29 10.86
C GLY A 233 -7.66 9.61 10.35
N ASP A 234 -8.51 10.37 9.66
CA ASP A 234 -9.77 9.89 9.08
C ASP A 234 -9.65 9.48 7.60
N LYS A 235 -8.44 9.29 7.07
CA LYS A 235 -8.19 8.97 5.66
C LYS A 235 -7.66 7.55 5.47
N ILE A 236 -8.11 6.88 4.41
CA ILE A 236 -7.61 5.58 3.96
C ILE A 236 -6.94 5.79 2.60
N TYR A 237 -5.68 5.41 2.46
CA TYR A 237 -4.96 5.44 1.19
C TYR A 237 -4.86 4.02 0.62
N MET A 238 -5.48 3.79 -0.53
CA MET A 238 -5.49 2.49 -1.20
C MET A 238 -4.50 2.48 -2.36
N ASN A 239 -3.58 1.52 -2.33
CA ASN A 239 -2.72 1.18 -3.44
C ASN A 239 -3.32 0.03 -4.24
N TYR A 240 -3.47 0.25 -5.56
CA TYR A 240 -3.75 -0.81 -6.50
C TYR A 240 -2.55 -1.00 -7.44
N PRO A 241 -2.10 -2.24 -7.70
CA PRO A 241 -0.78 -2.50 -8.28
C PRO A 241 -0.60 -1.98 -9.72
N PHE A 242 -1.69 -1.75 -10.45
CA PHE A 242 -1.67 -1.34 -11.86
C PHE A 242 -2.18 0.09 -12.09
N SER A 243 -2.68 0.77 -11.06
CA SER A 243 -3.08 2.17 -11.16
C SER A 243 -1.91 3.10 -10.84
N ASP A 244 -1.67 4.11 -11.67
CA ASP A 244 -0.69 5.17 -11.35
C ASP A 244 -1.17 6.14 -10.28
N SER A 245 -2.43 5.99 -9.84
CA SER A 245 -2.96 6.73 -8.71
C SER A 245 -3.03 5.88 -7.45
N VAL A 246 -2.76 6.52 -6.31
CA VAL A 246 -3.28 6.07 -5.01
C VAL A 246 -4.66 6.68 -4.84
N TYR A 247 -5.58 5.95 -4.21
CA TYR A 247 -6.92 6.47 -3.93
C TYR A 247 -7.05 6.83 -2.46
N GLU A 248 -7.18 8.12 -2.17
CA GLU A 248 -7.54 8.63 -0.85
C GLU A 248 -9.05 8.51 -0.65
N PHE A 249 -9.48 7.81 0.38
CA PHE A 249 -10.86 7.73 0.81
C PHE A 249 -11.05 8.46 2.13
N ASP A 250 -12.03 9.35 2.17
CA ASP A 250 -12.51 9.96 3.41
C ASP A 250 -13.30 8.90 4.20
N GLY A 251 -12.80 8.50 5.36
CA GLY A 251 -13.36 7.42 6.18
C GLY A 251 -14.74 7.71 6.78
N ILE A 252 -15.27 8.94 6.60
CA ILE A 252 -16.60 9.35 7.05
C ILE A 252 -17.59 9.37 5.89
N SER A 253 -17.22 9.99 4.77
CA SER A 253 -18.06 10.23 3.60
C SER A 253 -17.90 9.19 2.49
N ASN A 254 -16.87 8.35 2.58
CA ASN A 254 -16.48 7.35 1.57
C ASN A 254 -16.27 7.96 0.17
N ARG A 255 -15.93 9.25 0.11
CA ARG A 255 -15.56 9.92 -1.14
C ARG A 255 -14.11 9.58 -1.47
N ALA A 256 -13.87 9.21 -2.72
CA ALA A 256 -12.54 8.87 -3.21
C ALA A 256 -11.96 10.03 -4.01
N LYS A 257 -10.69 10.34 -3.78
CA LYS A 257 -9.87 11.26 -4.56
C LYS A 257 -8.63 10.52 -5.07
N PRO A 258 -8.38 10.47 -6.39
CA PRO A 258 -7.13 9.94 -6.91
C PRO A 258 -5.98 10.93 -6.64
N LEU A 259 -4.86 10.42 -6.14
CA LEU A 259 -3.59 11.12 -5.99
C LEU A 259 -2.62 10.51 -7.00
N PHE A 260 -2.19 11.29 -8.00
CA PHE A 260 -1.23 10.79 -8.99
C PHE A 260 0.12 10.55 -8.33
N LEU A 261 0.56 9.30 -8.34
CA LEU A 261 1.78 8.83 -7.71
C LEU A 261 2.37 7.71 -8.58
N GLY A 262 2.66 8.10 -9.82
CA GLY A 262 3.09 7.22 -10.91
C GLY A 262 4.62 7.14 -11.05
N SER A 263 5.16 5.97 -11.42
CA SER A 263 6.60 5.76 -11.63
C SER A 263 6.98 5.91 -13.10
N THR A 264 8.16 6.48 -13.38
CA THR A 264 8.76 6.48 -14.74
C THR A 264 9.09 5.10 -15.27
N TYR A 265 9.28 4.12 -14.39
CA TYR A 265 9.68 2.76 -14.74
C TYR A 265 8.49 1.84 -15.04
N LYS A 266 7.27 2.28 -14.69
CA LYS A 266 6.06 1.52 -14.99
C LYS A 266 5.72 1.59 -16.48
N LYS A 267 5.46 0.42 -17.06
CA LYS A 267 4.93 0.25 -18.41
C LYS A 267 3.47 -0.19 -18.31
N THR A 268 2.71 0.05 -19.37
CA THR A 268 1.31 -0.36 -19.44
C THR A 268 1.18 -1.89 -19.41
N ILE A 269 0.54 -2.40 -18.37
CA ILE A 269 0.09 -3.79 -18.29
C ILE A 269 -1.25 -3.88 -19.03
N THR A 270 -1.32 -4.79 -19.99
CA THR A 270 -2.56 -5.08 -20.72
C THR A 270 -3.45 -5.98 -19.87
N ASN A 271 -4.76 -5.77 -19.92
CA ASN A 271 -5.70 -6.75 -19.37
C ASN A 271 -5.58 -8.09 -20.11
N TYR A 272 -6.15 -9.13 -19.52
CA TYR A 272 -6.11 -10.51 -19.99
C TYR A 272 -7.48 -10.92 -20.54
N ASP A 273 -8.21 -9.99 -21.16
CA ASP A 273 -9.52 -10.27 -21.72
C ASP A 273 -9.42 -11.38 -22.79
N GLY A 274 -10.30 -12.38 -22.68
CA GLY A 274 -10.31 -13.55 -23.56
C GLY A 274 -9.24 -14.61 -23.25
N LYS A 275 -8.42 -14.43 -22.21
CA LYS A 275 -7.47 -15.43 -21.73
C LYS A 275 -8.14 -16.45 -20.82
N SER A 276 -7.62 -17.68 -20.82
CA SER A 276 -8.04 -18.72 -19.90
C SER A 276 -7.55 -18.45 -18.47
N THR A 277 -8.24 -19.02 -17.48
CA THR A 277 -7.78 -18.99 -16.07
C THR A 277 -6.36 -19.51 -15.90
N GLN A 278 -5.98 -20.53 -16.68
CA GLN A 278 -4.62 -21.09 -16.62
C GLN A 278 -3.57 -20.09 -17.12
N GLU A 279 -3.87 -19.32 -18.17
CA GLU A 279 -2.98 -18.28 -18.67
C GLU A 279 -2.85 -17.14 -17.66
N ILE A 280 -3.97 -16.66 -17.10
CA ILE A 280 -3.99 -15.56 -16.12
C ILE A 280 -3.19 -15.90 -14.84
N ASN A 281 -3.14 -17.19 -14.49
CA ASN A 281 -2.46 -17.67 -13.29
C ASN A 281 -1.10 -18.33 -13.57
N GLY A 282 -0.70 -18.41 -14.83
CA GLY A 282 0.55 -19.01 -15.24
C GLY A 282 1.74 -18.12 -14.90
N GLU A 283 2.93 -18.71 -14.78
CA GLU A 283 4.17 -17.98 -14.50
C GLU A 283 4.43 -16.84 -15.49
N GLY A 284 4.05 -17.00 -16.76
CA GLY A 284 4.16 -15.97 -17.80
C GLY A 284 3.54 -14.62 -17.39
N THR A 285 2.45 -14.66 -16.63
CA THR A 285 1.81 -13.46 -16.09
C THR A 285 2.66 -12.78 -15.02
N TYR A 286 3.36 -13.55 -14.18
CA TYR A 286 4.29 -13.02 -13.17
C TYR A 286 5.51 -12.36 -13.84
N PHE A 287 6.04 -12.96 -14.91
CA PHE A 287 7.07 -12.35 -15.75
C PHE A 287 6.61 -11.03 -16.37
N GLU A 288 5.40 -11.00 -16.94
CA GLU A 288 4.85 -9.78 -17.53
C GLU A 288 4.68 -8.67 -16.49
N VAL A 289 4.06 -8.98 -15.34
CA VAL A 289 3.86 -8.02 -14.26
C VAL A 289 5.18 -7.42 -13.79
N LEU A 290 6.20 -8.26 -13.53
CA LEU A 290 7.48 -7.76 -13.05
C LEU A 290 8.27 -7.03 -14.14
N SER A 291 8.22 -7.46 -15.40
CA SER A 291 8.91 -6.75 -16.51
C SER A 291 8.29 -5.41 -16.89
N LYS A 292 7.02 -5.18 -16.50
CA LYS A 292 6.29 -3.93 -16.72
C LYS A 292 6.16 -3.06 -15.46
N GLY A 293 6.43 -3.63 -14.30
CA GLY A 293 6.36 -2.93 -13.02
C GLY A 293 4.96 -2.93 -12.42
N ALA A 294 4.89 -3.17 -11.12
CA ALA A 294 3.66 -3.11 -10.34
C ALA A 294 3.91 -2.47 -8.97
N TYR A 295 2.97 -1.63 -8.54
CA TYR A 295 3.05 -1.03 -7.22
C TYR A 295 2.79 -2.07 -6.15
N THR A 296 3.64 -2.11 -5.13
CA THR A 296 3.63 -3.20 -4.14
C THR A 296 3.18 -2.75 -2.76
N ASP A 297 3.68 -1.62 -2.27
CA ASP A 297 3.44 -1.19 -0.89
C ASP A 297 3.03 0.28 -0.84
N ILE A 298 2.36 0.64 0.25
CA ILE A 298 2.00 2.01 0.58
C ILE A 298 2.13 2.23 2.09
N LEU A 299 2.76 3.32 2.48
CA LEU A 299 2.96 3.68 3.87
C LEU A 299 2.81 5.19 4.03
N ALA A 300 1.85 5.60 4.83
CA ALA A 300 1.66 6.99 5.18
C ALA A 300 2.47 7.37 6.43
N ASP A 301 3.02 8.57 6.40
CA ASP A 301 3.81 9.20 7.45
C ASP A 301 3.00 10.34 8.05
N GLU A 302 2.37 10.08 9.19
CA GLU A 302 1.58 11.09 9.89
C GLU A 302 2.45 12.22 10.47
N ILE A 303 3.73 11.95 10.74
CA ILE A 303 4.63 12.92 11.39
C ILE A 303 5.10 13.98 10.40
N ASN A 304 5.46 13.56 9.19
CA ASN A 304 5.98 14.44 8.15
C ASN A 304 4.98 14.73 7.03
N SER A 305 3.73 14.27 7.15
CA SER A 305 2.68 14.42 6.13
C SER A 305 3.10 13.88 4.75
N HIS A 306 3.80 12.74 4.72
CA HIS A 306 4.21 12.10 3.48
C HIS A 306 3.44 10.81 3.22
N LEU A 307 3.39 10.42 1.95
CA LEU A 307 2.94 9.12 1.52
C LEU A 307 4.04 8.47 0.68
N TYR A 308 4.49 7.32 1.13
CA TYR A 308 5.50 6.50 0.46
C TYR A 308 4.82 5.36 -0.27
N ARG A 309 5.19 5.17 -1.54
CA ARG A 309 4.69 4.06 -2.36
C ARG A 309 5.84 3.36 -3.04
N THR A 310 5.84 2.04 -3.10
CA THR A 310 6.87 1.28 -3.83
C THR A 310 6.36 0.74 -5.13
N ILE A 311 7.26 0.65 -6.11
CA ILE A 311 7.08 -0.13 -7.33
C ILE A 311 8.13 -1.24 -7.38
N SER A 312 7.71 -2.45 -7.76
CA SER A 312 8.62 -3.55 -8.08
C SER A 312 8.63 -3.81 -9.58
N TYR A 313 9.80 -3.83 -10.20
CA TYR A 313 9.97 -4.07 -11.64
C TYR A 313 11.31 -4.75 -11.93
N SER A 314 11.55 -5.29 -13.12
CA SER A 314 12.86 -5.82 -13.52
C SER A 314 13.30 -5.21 -14.84
N LYS A 315 14.56 -4.76 -14.90
CA LYS A 315 15.23 -4.32 -16.13
C LYS A 315 15.72 -5.52 -16.98
N SER A 316 15.75 -6.72 -16.40
CA SER A 316 16.20 -7.94 -17.09
C SER A 316 15.16 -8.46 -18.07
N ASP A 317 15.60 -9.07 -19.17
CA ASP A 317 14.70 -9.70 -20.13
C ASP A 317 14.14 -11.01 -19.55
N PRO A 318 12.81 -11.13 -19.34
CA PRO A 318 12.20 -12.33 -18.78
C PRO A 318 12.47 -13.59 -19.61
N SER A 319 12.74 -13.47 -20.92
CA SER A 319 13.05 -14.62 -21.78
C SER A 319 14.40 -15.29 -21.48
N SER A 320 15.24 -14.64 -20.67
CA SER A 320 16.53 -15.19 -20.21
C SER A 320 16.40 -16.16 -19.04
N PHE A 321 15.18 -16.38 -18.51
CA PHE A 321 14.91 -17.16 -17.32
C PHE A 321 13.91 -18.28 -17.61
N SER A 322 14.10 -19.42 -16.96
CA SER A 322 13.24 -20.59 -17.17
C SER A 322 12.03 -20.62 -16.24
N THR A 323 12.16 -20.01 -15.06
CA THR A 323 11.10 -19.96 -14.04
C THR A 323 11.01 -18.58 -13.40
N TYR A 324 9.83 -18.26 -12.87
CA TYR A 324 9.62 -17.01 -12.13
C TYR A 324 10.55 -16.92 -10.90
N SER A 325 10.89 -18.04 -10.26
CA SER A 325 11.78 -18.05 -9.09
C SER A 325 13.21 -17.61 -9.43
N GLU A 326 13.67 -17.79 -10.67
CA GLU A 326 14.95 -17.30 -11.15
C GLU A 326 14.90 -15.82 -11.56
N PHE A 327 13.74 -15.37 -12.06
CA PHE A 327 13.56 -13.99 -12.52
C PHE A 327 13.23 -13.02 -11.40
N LYS A 328 12.39 -13.42 -10.44
CA LYS A 328 12.00 -12.59 -9.29
C LYS A 328 13.18 -11.96 -8.55
N PRO A 329 14.32 -12.64 -8.34
CA PRO A 329 15.51 -12.01 -7.80
C PRO A 329 15.94 -10.77 -8.58
N THR A 330 15.78 -10.68 -9.90
CA THR A 330 16.14 -9.48 -10.68
C THR A 330 15.22 -8.28 -10.45
N ALA A 331 14.20 -8.42 -9.60
CA ALA A 331 13.34 -7.31 -9.23
C ALA A 331 14.14 -6.20 -8.53
N GLU A 332 14.02 -5.00 -9.06
CA GLU A 332 14.40 -3.74 -8.46
C GLU A 332 13.17 -3.10 -7.82
N ARG A 333 13.42 -2.18 -6.89
CA ARG A 333 12.38 -1.39 -6.25
C ARG A 333 12.74 0.08 -6.22
N ASN A 334 11.76 0.91 -6.54
CA ASN A 334 11.86 2.35 -6.36
C ASN A 334 10.85 2.82 -5.33
N LEU A 335 11.14 3.97 -4.73
CA LEU A 335 10.28 4.65 -3.77
C LEU A 335 9.73 5.94 -4.38
N LEU A 336 8.42 6.08 -4.37
CA LEU A 336 7.71 7.28 -4.77
C LEU A 336 7.26 8.03 -3.52
N ILE A 337 7.42 9.35 -3.52
CA ILE A 337 7.11 10.20 -2.38
C ILE A 337 6.09 11.27 -2.78
N TYR A 338 5.03 11.39 -1.98
CA TYR A 338 3.97 12.39 -2.14
C TYR A 338 3.82 13.21 -0.85
N ASP A 339 3.69 14.52 -0.99
CA ASP A 339 3.41 15.45 0.11
C ASP A 339 1.89 15.61 0.26
N LEU A 340 1.36 15.13 1.38
CA LEU A 340 -0.06 15.14 1.71
C LEU A 340 -0.58 16.55 2.05
N ASP A 341 0.28 17.42 2.57
CA ASP A 341 -0.10 18.79 2.95
C ASP A 341 -0.14 19.71 1.73
N ARG A 342 0.84 19.57 0.82
CA ARG A 342 0.91 20.33 -0.43
C ARG A 342 0.09 19.70 -1.56
N ASP A 343 -0.43 18.49 -1.38
CA ASP A 343 -1.17 17.74 -2.40
C ASP A 343 -0.36 17.59 -3.69
N THR A 344 0.93 17.23 -3.56
CA THR A 344 1.87 17.22 -4.68
C THR A 344 2.81 16.02 -4.65
N PHE A 345 3.12 15.50 -5.84
CA PHE A 345 4.12 14.46 -6.01
C PHE A 345 5.52 15.08 -5.92
N ILE A 346 6.34 14.59 -4.99
CA ILE A 346 7.69 15.12 -4.75
C ILE A 346 8.67 14.53 -5.77
N GLY A 347 8.65 13.22 -5.96
CA GLY A 347 9.56 12.54 -6.89
C GLY A 347 9.74 11.06 -6.61
N GLU A 348 10.67 10.46 -7.36
CA GLU A 348 10.97 9.03 -7.34
C GLU A 348 12.45 8.81 -7.00
N ILE A 349 12.72 7.89 -6.08
CA ILE A 349 14.05 7.42 -5.72
C ILE A 349 14.31 6.07 -6.40
N ASP A 350 15.33 6.04 -7.25
CA ASP A 350 15.90 4.83 -7.85
C ASP A 350 17.11 4.40 -7.03
N PHE A 351 16.91 3.40 -6.17
CA PHE A 351 17.98 2.89 -5.30
C PHE A 351 19.07 2.21 -6.14
N GLN A 352 20.34 2.43 -5.80
CA GLN A 352 21.42 1.73 -6.49
C GLN A 352 21.42 0.24 -6.14
N GLU A 353 21.94 -0.58 -7.04
CA GLU A 353 22.09 -2.02 -6.82
C GLU A 353 22.87 -2.27 -5.51
N ASP A 354 22.38 -3.22 -4.72
CA ASP A 354 22.94 -3.63 -3.43
C ASP A 354 22.97 -2.58 -2.30
N GLU A 355 22.34 -1.40 -2.45
CA GLU A 355 22.25 -0.42 -1.36
C GLU A 355 21.29 -0.83 -0.25
N LEU A 356 20.16 -1.44 -0.61
CA LEU A 356 19.12 -1.93 0.28
C LEU A 356 18.72 -3.35 -0.11
N ASP A 357 17.91 -3.98 0.74
CA ASP A 357 17.22 -5.20 0.31
C ASP A 357 16.40 -4.94 -0.95
N ARG A 358 16.30 -5.94 -1.82
CA ARG A 358 15.37 -5.89 -2.97
C ARG A 358 13.91 -5.76 -2.55
N ILE A 359 13.59 -6.14 -1.31
CA ILE A 359 12.30 -5.95 -0.64
C ILE A 359 12.62 -5.41 0.75
N PRO A 360 12.92 -4.10 0.89
CA PRO A 360 13.26 -3.56 2.19
C PRO A 360 11.99 -3.50 3.03
N MET A 361 12.08 -3.97 4.27
CA MET A 361 11.11 -3.60 5.28
C MET A 361 11.16 -2.08 5.43
N MET A 362 9.99 -1.46 5.49
CA MET A 362 9.86 -0.03 5.70
C MET A 362 8.97 0.26 6.90
N PHE A 363 9.30 1.30 7.65
CA PHE A 363 8.45 1.85 8.69
C PHE A 363 8.78 3.32 8.93
N VAL A 364 7.81 4.08 9.46
CA VAL A 364 8.01 5.49 9.82
C VAL A 364 8.26 5.59 11.32
N GLY A 365 9.42 6.10 11.72
CA GLY A 365 9.65 6.48 13.11
C GLY A 365 9.68 8.00 13.31
N GLU A 366 9.96 8.45 14.53
CA GLU A 366 9.97 9.88 14.90
C GLU A 366 10.93 10.71 14.04
N LYS A 367 11.99 10.07 13.51
CA LYS A 367 13.01 10.72 12.66
C LYS A 367 12.68 10.68 11.16
N GLY A 368 11.67 9.92 10.74
CA GLY A 368 11.30 9.74 9.34
C GLY A 368 11.23 8.28 8.89
N LEU A 369 11.40 8.05 7.59
CA LEU A 369 11.30 6.72 6.98
C LEU A 369 12.58 5.90 7.19
N TYR A 370 12.42 4.72 7.76
CA TYR A 370 13.48 3.72 7.90
C TYR A 370 13.32 2.62 6.85
N LEU A 371 14.44 2.21 6.26
CA LEU A 371 14.52 1.16 5.24
C LEU A 371 15.54 0.09 5.67
N SER A 372 15.21 -1.19 5.44
CA SER A 372 16.08 -2.30 5.83
C SER A 372 17.11 -2.71 4.78
N LYS A 373 18.22 -3.25 5.29
CA LYS A 373 19.14 -4.13 4.58
C LYS A 373 19.45 -5.35 5.44
N MET A 374 19.10 -6.54 4.97
CA MET A 374 19.47 -7.80 5.59
C MET A 374 21.00 -7.96 5.50
N SER A 375 21.60 -8.41 6.60
CA SER A 375 23.00 -8.82 6.58
C SER A 375 23.13 -10.15 5.82
N GLU A 376 24.13 -10.25 4.93
CA GLU A 376 24.45 -11.49 4.22
C GLU A 376 25.22 -12.48 5.12
N GLU A 377 25.92 -11.98 6.14
CA GLU A 377 26.83 -12.77 6.99
C GLU A 377 26.21 -13.14 8.35
N GLU A 378 25.21 -12.38 8.81
CA GLU A 378 24.62 -12.51 10.14
C GLU A 378 23.09 -12.57 10.08
N GLU A 379 22.45 -13.15 11.09
CA GLU A 379 21.00 -13.06 11.30
C GLU A 379 20.60 -11.68 11.86
N ALA A 380 20.97 -10.64 11.11
CA ALA A 380 20.82 -9.24 11.49
C ALA A 380 20.23 -8.43 10.34
N VAL A 381 19.62 -7.31 10.71
CA VAL A 381 19.08 -6.31 9.78
C VAL A 381 19.60 -4.94 10.16
N ASP A 382 20.23 -4.27 9.22
CA ASP A 382 20.57 -2.87 9.35
C ASP A 382 19.39 -2.01 8.88
N PHE A 383 19.03 -1.00 9.66
CA PHE A 383 18.05 -0.01 9.28
C PHE A 383 18.73 1.33 9.01
N TYR A 384 18.33 1.96 7.91
CA TYR A 384 18.85 3.23 7.43
C TYR A 384 17.72 4.26 7.44
N LEU A 385 18.02 5.46 7.94
CA LEU A 385 17.14 6.60 7.80
C LEU A 385 17.29 7.19 6.40
N LEU A 386 16.17 7.37 5.71
CA LEU A 386 16.12 8.01 4.41
C LEU A 386 15.97 9.52 4.57
N SER A 387 16.81 10.28 3.85
CA SER A 387 16.62 11.71 3.59
C SER A 387 16.81 12.03 2.11
N TRP A 388 16.23 13.14 1.64
CA TRP A 388 16.35 13.60 0.26
C TRP A 388 16.44 15.13 0.20
N GLU A 389 16.94 15.65 -0.92
CA GLU A 389 16.95 17.09 -1.23
C GLU A 389 15.71 17.43 -2.07
N GLU A 390 14.88 18.38 -1.60
CA GLU A 390 13.73 18.92 -2.36
C GLU A 390 14.16 19.81 -3.54
#